data_AF-A0A7Y8J2F5-F1
#
_entry.id   AF-A0A7Y8J2F5-F1
#
_cell.length_a   1.000
_cell.length_b   1.000
_cell.length_c   1.000
_cell.angle_alpha   90.00
_cell.angle_beta   90.00
_cell.angle_gamma   90.00
#
_symmetry.space_group_name_H-M   'P 1'
#
loop_
_entity.id
_entity.type
_entity.pdbx_description
1 polymer ?
#
loop_
_entity_poly.entity_id
_entity_poly.type
_entity_poly.pdbx_seq_one_letter_code
_entity_poly.pdbx_strand_id
1 'polypeptide(L)' 'MVCCYAPTQDRREIFARRHMCHAASSYEKVLVDPGLEAVVLATPNSLNRSQIKAAVERSKHVFV' A
#
# COMPACT_ATOMS: atom_id res chain seq x y z
N MET A 1 -9.99 -1.12 6.01
CA MET A 1 -8.63 -0.86 5.50
C MET A 1 -7.66 -1.51 6.48
N VAL A 2 -6.81 -2.45 6.03
CA VAL A 2 -6.03 -3.33 6.94
C VAL A 2 -4.64 -2.77 7.24
N CYS A 3 -3.96 -2.22 6.23
CA CYS A 3 -2.67 -1.52 6.40
C CYS A 3 -2.55 -0.32 5.44
N CYS A 4 -1.52 0.50 5.66
CA CYS A 4 -1.13 1.61 4.79
C CYS A 4 0.38 1.70 4.65
N TYR A 5 0.86 2.35 3.58
CA TYR A 5 2.26 2.68 3.40
C TYR A 5 2.43 4.10 2.83
N ALA A 6 3.43 4.81 3.32
CA ALA A 6 3.98 6.03 2.73
C ALA A 6 5.49 6.08 3.04
N PRO A 7 6.31 6.70 2.16
CA PRO A 7 7.76 6.77 2.37
C PRO A 7 8.15 7.41 3.71
N THR A 8 7.48 8.51 4.09
CA THR A 8 7.71 9.20 5.35
C THR A 8 7.05 8.48 6.51
N GLN A 9 7.82 8.15 7.55
CA GLN A 9 7.34 7.43 8.74
C GLN A 9 6.19 8.14 9.45
N ASP A 10 6.39 9.40 9.79
CA ASP A 10 5.39 10.19 10.50
C ASP A 10 4.05 10.22 9.73
N ARG A 11 4.10 10.35 8.40
CA ARG A 11 2.90 10.38 7.56
C ARG A 11 2.13 9.06 7.61
N ARG A 12 2.81 7.91 7.47
CA ARG A 12 2.13 6.60 7.56
C ARG A 12 1.61 6.33 8.97
N GLU A 13 2.32 6.74 10.02
CA GLU A 13 1.88 6.57 11.41
C GLU A 13 0.65 7.44 11.76
N ILE A 14 0.62 8.69 11.29
CA ILE A 14 -0.55 9.56 11.45
C ILE A 14 -1.77 8.96 10.75
N PHE A 15 -1.60 8.48 9.51
CA PHE A 15 -2.68 7.89 8.75
C PHE A 15 -3.17 6.57 9.36
N ALA A 16 -2.24 5.71 9.79
CA ALA A 16 -2.53 4.46 10.50
C ALA A 16 -3.35 4.70 11.77
N ARG A 17 -2.96 5.67 12.60
CA ARG A 17 -3.72 6.05 13.81
C ARG A 17 -5.12 6.55 13.46
N ARG A 18 -5.24 7.43 12.46
CA ARG A 18 -6.53 7.99 12.03
C ARG A 18 -7.50 6.93 11.52
N HIS A 19 -7.00 5.92 10.80
CA HIS A 19 -7.81 4.91 10.15
C HIS A 19 -7.77 3.54 10.85
N MET A 20 -7.15 3.45 12.03
CA MET A 20 -7.02 2.24 12.84
C MET A 20 -6.48 1.04 12.03
N CYS A 21 -5.44 1.27 11.24
CA CYS A 21 -4.80 0.26 10.41
C CYS A 21 -3.29 0.15 10.68
N HIS A 22 -2.64 -0.88 10.16
CA HIS A 22 -1.20 -1.08 10.35
C HIS A 22 -0.35 -0.19 9.43
N ALA A 23 0.68 0.47 9.97
CA ALA A 23 1.66 1.20 9.17
C ALA A 23 2.78 0.26 8.68
N ALA A 24 2.66 -0.25 7.45
CA ALA A 24 3.68 -1.10 6.85
C ALA A 24 4.99 -0.32 6.61
N SER A 25 6.13 -0.99 6.76
CA SER A 25 7.46 -0.38 6.59
C SER A 25 7.90 -0.22 5.12
N SER A 26 7.28 -0.97 4.20
CA SER A 26 7.52 -0.85 2.75
C SER A 26 6.28 -1.25 1.96
N TYR A 27 6.23 -0.89 0.68
CA TYR A 27 5.17 -1.33 -0.23
C TYR A 27 5.22 -2.84 -0.48
N GLU A 28 6.42 -3.41 -0.58
CA GLU A 28 6.63 -4.86 -0.78
C GLU A 28 6.07 -5.66 0.41
N LYS A 29 6.20 -5.13 1.63
CA LYS A 29 5.61 -5.76 2.83
C LYS A 29 4.09 -5.82 2.76
N VAL A 30 3.44 -4.79 2.18
CA VAL A 30 2.00 -4.82 1.88
C VAL A 30 1.70 -5.94 0.88
N LEU A 31 2.48 -6.02 -0.21
CA LEU A 31 2.14 -6.95 -1.28
C LEU A 31 2.37 -8.44 -0.96
N VAL A 32 3.25 -8.77 -0.01
CA VAL A 32 3.49 -10.17 0.40
C VAL A 32 2.53 -10.66 1.49
N ASP A 33 1.71 -9.78 2.06
CA ASP A 33 0.73 -10.16 3.07
C ASP A 33 -0.37 -11.02 2.42
N PRO A 34 -0.53 -12.30 2.82
CA PRO A 34 -1.55 -13.17 2.25
C PRO A 34 -2.98 -12.75 2.63
N GLY A 35 -3.16 -11.98 3.71
CA GLY A 35 -4.46 -11.47 4.16
C GLY A 35 -4.94 -10.22 3.42
N LEU A 36 -4.14 -9.65 2.51
CA LEU A 36 -4.51 -8.48 1.72
C LEU A 36 -4.91 -8.89 0.30
N GLU A 37 -6.12 -8.53 -0.11
CA GLU A 37 -6.64 -8.90 -1.43
C GLU A 37 -6.44 -7.79 -2.48
N ALA A 38 -6.34 -6.53 -2.04
CA ALA A 38 -6.33 -5.37 -2.91
C ALA A 38 -5.46 -4.22 -2.37
N VAL A 39 -5.01 -3.35 -3.28
CA VAL A 39 -4.33 -2.08 -2.97
C VAL A 39 -5.01 -0.90 -3.66
N VAL A 40 -5.02 0.24 -2.97
CA VAL A 40 -5.44 1.55 -3.50
C VAL A 40 -4.19 2.41 -3.66
N LEU A 41 -3.88 2.82 -4.88
CA LEU A 41 -2.67 3.57 -5.22
C LEU A 41 -2.98 5.06 -5.36
N ALA A 42 -2.95 5.78 -4.24
CA ALA A 42 -3.09 7.24 -4.20
C ALA A 42 -1.72 7.96 -4.38
N THR A 43 -0.91 7.47 -5.29
CA THR A 43 0.46 7.95 -5.56
C THR A 43 0.53 8.81 -6.82
N PRO A 44 1.59 9.62 -7.01
CA PRO A 44 1.80 10.34 -8.27
C PRO A 44 1.75 9.40 -9.50
N ASN A 45 1.15 9.87 -10.59
CA ASN A 45 0.95 9.09 -11.82
C ASN A 45 2.23 8.44 -12.37
N SER A 46 3.39 9.07 -12.17
CA SER A 46 4.70 8.54 -12.58
C SER A 46 5.07 7.22 -11.89
N LEU A 47 4.49 6.91 -10.73
CA LEU A 47 4.74 5.69 -9.96
C LEU A 47 3.70 4.58 -10.22
N ASN A 48 2.52 4.93 -10.74
CA ASN A 48 1.41 3.98 -10.87
C ASN A 48 1.82 2.75 -11.69
N ARG A 49 2.54 2.92 -12.81
CA ARG A 49 2.95 1.79 -13.67
C ARG A 49 3.76 0.74 -12.93
N SER A 50 4.79 1.14 -12.17
CA SER A 50 5.65 0.19 -11.46
C SER A 50 4.92 -0.46 -10.28
N GLN A 51 4.07 0.30 -9.60
CA GLN A 51 3.32 -0.19 -8.44
C GLN A 51 2.17 -1.14 -8.82
N ILE A 52 1.43 -0.83 -9.90
CA ILE A 52 0.42 -1.72 -10.48
C ILE A 52 1.09 -3.03 -10.88
N LYS A 53 2.20 -2.96 -11.61
CA LYS A 53 2.93 -4.16 -12.03
C LYS A 53 3.31 -5.04 -10.84
N ALA A 54 3.92 -4.46 -9.80
CA ALA A 54 4.33 -5.21 -8.62
C ALA A 54 3.16 -5.85 -7.84
N ALA A 55 2.00 -5.18 -7.80
CA ALA A 55 0.79 -5.68 -7.17
C ALA A 55 0.15 -6.84 -7.96
N VAL A 56 0.03 -6.68 -9.28
CA VAL A 56 -0.55 -7.70 -10.16
C VAL A 56 0.33 -8.96 -10.21
N GLU A 57 1.66 -8.82 -10.19
CA GLU A 57 2.61 -9.94 -10.07
C GLU A 57 2.40 -10.77 -8.78
N ARG A 58 1.79 -10.18 -7.75
CA ARG A 58 1.45 -10.84 -6.48
C ARG A 58 -0.06 -11.09 -6.34
N SER A 59 -0.78 -11.08 -7.47
CA SER A 59 -2.21 -11.37 -7.56
C SER A 59 -3.07 -10.46 -6.68
N LYS A 60 -2.66 -9.21 -6.47
CA LYS A 60 -3.47 -8.20 -5.76
C LYS A 60 -4.35 -7.44 -6.74
N HIS A 61 -5.59 -7.18 -6.37
CA HIS A 61 -6.46 -6.26 -7.11
C HIS A 61 -5.97 -4.81 -6.94
N VAL A 62 -6.11 -3.98 -7.96
CA VAL A 62 -5.57 -2.61 -7.96
C VAL A 62 -6.66 -1.60 -8.30
N PHE A 63 -6.77 -0.57 -7.46
CA PHE A 63 -7.52 0.66 -7.73
C PHE A 63 -6.54 1.84 -7.74
N VAL A 64 -6.63 2.70 -8.76
CA VAL A 64 -5.83 3.92 -8.94
C VAL A 64 -6.77 5.11 -8.95
#